data_AF-R7PAS2-F1
#
_entry.id   AF-R7PAS2-F1
#
_cell.length_a   1.000
_cell.length_b   1.000
_cell.length_c   1.000
_cell.angle_alpha   90.00
_cell.angle_beta   90.00
_cell.angle_gamma   90.00
#
_symmetry.space_group_name_H-M   'P 1'
#
loop_
_entity.id
_entity.type
_entity.pdbx_description
1 polymer ?
#
loop_
_entity_poly.entity_id
_entity_poly.type
_entity_poly.pdbx_seq_one_letter_code
_entity_poly.pdbx_strand_id
1 'polypeptide(L)'
;MKSYFLPILFMGLTIACQPPKGNGSSTPAPTEKTSEKAPQRAPYEGFEWRKVTGGGLTFWAQHSKNMTVLADAEGAVMVRNNDARPHRLMQWIKMEGAGPDALLKALARQPGWDARQTARLEKADAGRPGVERYVLKPDGEYAKRIQDSMSHYPIPITCSGWGVGNSGMRYFELFDSAPGKALFVEIGQDAPLFDESSITATTATDDKHTTLQTLQGTLRIGHEVRSFTPDGSSTEYWVADRTGGQLENQYDRLTGGKKNGKSVRATLKVTDDGKWDDGFAAEYESVLLVYEVVEINGQRSAKQ
;
A
#
# COMPACT_ATOMS: atom_id res chain seq x y z
N MET A 1 54.46 -5.04 -39.04
CA MET A 1 54.66 -6.46 -39.38
C MET A 1 54.21 -7.31 -38.21
N LYS A 2 53.46 -8.37 -38.51
CA LYS A 2 53.21 -9.50 -37.63
C LYS A 2 54.55 -10.08 -37.13
N SER A 3 54.62 -10.47 -35.86
CA SER A 3 54.74 -11.89 -35.50
C SER A 3 55.08 -12.07 -34.03
N TYR A 4 54.27 -12.91 -33.39
CA TYR A 4 54.49 -13.55 -32.11
C TYR A 4 55.65 -14.55 -32.19
N PHE A 5 56.39 -14.72 -31.09
CA PHE A 5 57.08 -15.96 -30.74
C PHE A 5 56.94 -16.22 -29.22
N LEU A 6 56.16 -17.25 -28.91
CA LEU A 6 56.20 -18.09 -27.69
C LEU A 6 57.41 -19.05 -27.80
N PRO A 7 57.72 -20.00 -26.88
CA PRO A 7 57.47 -20.18 -25.43
C PRO A 7 58.72 -20.78 -24.68
N ILE A 8 58.46 -21.39 -23.49
CA ILE A 8 59.13 -22.54 -22.82
C ILE A 8 59.95 -22.12 -21.57
N LEU A 9 59.68 -22.46 -20.30
CA LEU A 9 59.12 -23.61 -19.51
C LEU A 9 60.25 -24.22 -18.65
N PHE A 10 59.86 -24.75 -17.47
CA PHE A 10 60.62 -25.57 -16.48
C PHE A 10 61.45 -24.78 -15.45
N MET A 11 61.44 -25.06 -14.14
CA MET A 11 61.06 -26.26 -13.38
C MET A 11 60.94 -25.96 -11.87
N GLY A 12 60.18 -26.79 -11.15
CA GLY A 12 60.32 -27.00 -9.71
C GLY A 12 59.08 -26.59 -8.91
N LEU A 13 58.59 -27.34 -7.93
CA LEU A 13 58.99 -28.61 -7.35
C LEU A 13 57.76 -29.10 -6.58
N THR A 14 57.39 -30.37 -6.72
CA THR A 14 56.25 -30.97 -6.01
C THR A 14 56.63 -31.31 -4.58
N ILE A 15 55.85 -30.85 -3.61
CA ILE A 15 55.75 -31.47 -2.28
C ILE A 15 54.27 -31.78 -2.03
N ALA A 16 53.99 -33.07 -1.85
CA ALA A 16 52.71 -33.59 -1.42
C ALA A 16 52.59 -33.51 0.10
N CYS A 17 51.48 -32.97 0.60
CA CYS A 17 51.00 -33.21 1.97
C CYS A 17 49.54 -33.71 1.89
N GLN A 18 49.30 -34.87 2.50
CA GLN A 18 47.98 -35.47 2.72
C GLN A 18 47.14 -34.66 3.73
N PRO A 19 45.80 -34.80 3.73
CA PRO A 19 44.90 -33.94 4.48
C PRO A 19 44.65 -34.45 5.92
N PRO A 20 44.32 -33.57 6.87
CA PRO A 20 43.75 -34.00 8.14
C PRO A 20 42.24 -34.27 7.99
N LYS A 21 41.78 -35.40 8.52
CA LYS A 21 40.36 -35.69 8.75
C LYS A 21 39.87 -34.84 9.93
N GLY A 22 38.79 -34.08 9.73
CA GLY A 22 38.13 -33.31 10.78
C GLY A 22 36.66 -33.09 10.47
N ASN A 23 35.82 -33.80 11.23
CA ASN A 23 34.41 -33.63 11.60
C ASN A 23 33.51 -32.65 10.83
N GLY A 24 32.32 -33.17 10.49
CA GLY A 24 31.28 -32.45 9.78
C GLY A 24 30.85 -31.14 10.43
N SER A 25 30.65 -30.14 9.59
CA SER A 25 29.54 -29.23 9.71
C SER A 25 28.97 -29.06 8.31
N SER A 26 27.67 -29.31 8.18
CA SER A 26 26.91 -28.98 6.98
C SER A 26 27.00 -27.47 6.78
N THR A 27 27.71 -27.04 5.74
CA THR A 27 27.60 -25.69 5.20
C THR A 27 26.13 -25.42 4.91
N PRO A 28 25.46 -24.45 5.56
CA PRO A 28 24.16 -24.03 5.09
C PRO A 28 24.35 -23.48 3.68
N ALA A 29 23.54 -23.95 2.73
CA ALA A 29 23.44 -23.32 1.43
C ALA A 29 23.33 -21.80 1.63
N PRO A 30 23.97 -20.97 0.78
CA PRO A 30 23.81 -19.53 0.88
C PRO A 30 22.32 -19.26 0.75
N THR A 31 21.70 -18.83 1.85
CA THR A 31 20.35 -18.31 1.82
C THR A 31 20.45 -17.13 0.87
N GLU A 32 19.82 -17.24 -0.29
CA GLU A 32 19.70 -16.18 -1.26
C GLU A 32 18.98 -15.04 -0.54
N LYS A 33 19.76 -14.15 0.07
CA LYS A 33 19.27 -12.85 0.52
C LYS A 33 18.92 -12.16 -0.78
N THR A 34 17.66 -12.25 -1.19
CA THR A 34 17.05 -11.29 -2.09
C THR A 34 17.35 -9.93 -1.48
N SER A 35 18.38 -9.25 -1.98
CA SER A 35 18.78 -7.96 -1.45
C SER A 35 17.60 -7.03 -1.69
N GLU A 36 16.88 -6.68 -0.63
CA GLU A 36 15.72 -5.81 -0.73
C GLU A 36 16.15 -4.53 -1.43
N LYS A 37 15.55 -4.25 -2.58
CA LYS A 37 15.94 -3.11 -3.40
C LYS A 37 15.59 -1.84 -2.64
N ALA A 38 16.61 -1.07 -2.27
CA ALA A 38 16.44 0.22 -1.63
C ALA A 38 15.71 1.20 -2.58
N PRO A 39 15.03 2.22 -2.05
CA PRO A 39 14.38 3.25 -2.86
C PRO A 39 15.36 3.91 -3.85
N GLN A 40 14.93 4.15 -5.08
CA GLN A 40 15.79 4.71 -6.14
C GLN A 40 16.03 6.23 -6.01
N ARG A 41 15.25 6.93 -5.18
CA ARG A 41 15.30 8.39 -5.02
C ARG A 41 15.36 8.77 -3.55
N ALA A 42 15.93 9.95 -3.27
CA ALA A 42 15.87 10.53 -1.94
C ALA A 42 14.40 10.81 -1.56
N PRO A 43 14.03 10.71 -0.27
CA PRO A 43 12.72 11.15 0.17
C PRO A 43 12.58 12.67 0.02
N TYR A 44 11.35 13.16 -0.05
CA TYR A 44 11.07 14.60 -0.04
C TYR A 44 11.48 15.22 1.29
N GLU A 45 11.66 16.54 1.29
CA GLU A 45 11.98 17.28 2.51
C GLU A 45 10.92 17.02 3.59
N GLY A 46 11.36 16.60 4.78
CA GLY A 46 10.48 16.23 5.90
C GLY A 46 9.85 14.84 5.79
N PHE A 47 10.22 14.04 4.79
CA PHE A 47 9.82 12.66 4.62
C PHE A 47 10.99 11.70 4.84
N GLU A 48 10.63 10.47 5.16
CA GLU A 48 11.54 9.33 5.17
C GLU A 48 10.92 8.16 4.40
N TRP A 49 11.78 7.24 3.95
CA TRP A 49 11.33 5.99 3.35
C TRP A 49 10.99 4.97 4.43
N ARG A 50 9.77 4.42 4.37
CA ARG A 50 9.35 3.28 5.16
C ARG A 50 8.88 2.16 4.25
N LYS A 51 9.19 0.93 4.63
CA LYS A 51 8.68 -0.25 3.94
C LYS A 51 7.25 -0.49 4.41
N VAL A 52 6.32 -0.56 3.48
CA VAL A 52 4.91 -0.90 3.71
C VAL A 52 4.73 -2.37 3.35
N THR A 53 4.10 -3.14 4.25
CA THR A 53 3.76 -4.55 4.01
C THR A 53 2.35 -4.82 4.50
N GLY A 54 1.46 -5.18 3.58
CA GLY A 54 0.12 -5.63 3.90
C GLY A 54 -0.78 -5.66 2.68
N GLY A 55 -1.99 -6.21 2.81
CA GLY A 55 -2.93 -6.27 1.68
C GLY A 55 -2.41 -7.10 0.50
N GLY A 56 -1.45 -8.00 0.76
CA GLY A 56 -0.72 -8.74 -0.27
C GLY A 56 0.26 -7.90 -1.10
N LEU A 57 0.70 -6.75 -0.59
CA LEU A 57 1.70 -5.87 -1.19
C LEU A 57 2.91 -5.67 -0.27
N THR A 58 4.08 -5.51 -0.87
CA THR A 58 5.26 -4.91 -0.22
C THR A 58 5.85 -3.85 -1.14
N PHE A 59 6.15 -2.67 -0.59
CA PHE A 59 6.77 -1.57 -1.33
C PHE A 59 7.38 -0.54 -0.38
N TRP A 60 8.25 0.31 -0.90
CA TRP A 60 8.75 1.49 -0.19
C TRP A 60 7.82 2.67 -0.43
N ALA A 61 7.44 3.35 0.65
CA ALA A 61 6.63 4.55 0.64
C ALA A 61 7.21 5.66 1.51
N GLN A 62 6.88 6.89 1.15
CA GLN A 62 7.28 8.06 1.90
C GLN A 62 6.34 8.25 3.09
N HIS A 63 6.93 8.56 4.23
CA HIS A 63 6.26 8.81 5.49
C HIS A 63 6.70 10.16 6.07
N SER A 64 5.76 10.89 6.64
CA SER A 64 5.98 12.07 7.47
C SER A 64 5.01 12.06 8.65
N LYS A 65 5.21 12.97 9.61
CA LYS A 65 4.30 13.15 10.74
C LYS A 65 2.83 13.41 10.35
N ASN A 66 2.60 13.96 9.15
CA ASN A 66 1.28 14.40 8.71
C ASN A 66 0.67 13.55 7.60
N MET A 67 1.48 12.74 6.91
CA MET A 67 1.03 12.00 5.73
C MET A 67 1.86 10.74 5.56
N THR A 68 1.21 9.62 5.28
CA THR A 68 1.86 8.33 5.02
C THR A 68 1.04 7.51 4.03
N VAL A 69 1.67 6.53 3.41
CA VAL A 69 0.97 5.49 2.65
C VAL A 69 0.85 4.25 3.52
N LEU A 70 -0.34 3.65 3.54
CA LEU A 70 -0.65 2.40 4.26
C LEU A 70 -1.24 1.41 3.27
N ALA A 71 -0.98 0.12 3.49
CA ALA A 71 -1.70 -0.94 2.79
C ALA A 71 -3.06 -1.19 3.45
N ASP A 72 -4.02 -1.71 2.70
CA ASP A 72 -5.27 -2.26 3.24
C ASP A 72 -5.68 -3.52 2.45
N ALA A 73 -6.80 -4.15 2.81
CA ALA A 73 -7.27 -5.37 2.16
C ALA A 73 -7.53 -5.21 0.64
N GLU A 74 -7.66 -3.97 0.15
CA GLU A 74 -7.95 -3.67 -1.25
C GLU A 74 -6.72 -3.19 -2.03
N GLY A 75 -5.59 -2.90 -1.35
CA GLY A 75 -4.36 -2.42 -1.98
C GLY A 75 -3.61 -1.45 -1.08
N ALA A 76 -3.54 -0.17 -1.47
CA ALA A 76 -2.87 0.86 -0.70
C ALA A 76 -3.57 2.23 -0.80
N VAL A 77 -3.46 3.00 0.27
CA VAL A 77 -4.05 4.34 0.43
C VAL A 77 -3.03 5.33 0.98
N MET A 78 -3.10 6.57 0.55
CA MET A 78 -2.50 7.70 1.27
C MET A 78 -3.48 8.13 2.38
N VAL A 79 -2.95 8.30 3.57
CA VAL A 79 -3.65 8.95 4.68
C VAL A 79 -2.90 10.22 5.07
N ARG A 80 -3.66 11.26 5.38
CA ARG A 80 -3.14 12.54 5.85
C ARG A 80 -4.00 13.02 7.02
N ASN A 81 -3.34 13.65 7.99
CA ASN A 81 -4.03 14.25 9.12
C ASN A 81 -5.07 15.26 8.62
N ASN A 82 -6.27 15.18 9.20
CA ASN A 82 -7.44 16.02 8.95
C ASN A 82 -8.13 15.80 7.60
N ASP A 83 -7.67 14.85 6.78
CA ASP A 83 -8.45 14.43 5.62
C ASP A 83 -9.69 13.68 6.08
N ALA A 84 -10.81 13.88 5.38
CA ALA A 84 -12.08 13.23 5.75
C ALA A 84 -12.07 11.71 5.53
N ARG A 85 -11.20 11.23 4.64
CA ARG A 85 -11.04 9.81 4.30
C ARG A 85 -9.69 9.55 3.65
N PRO A 86 -9.18 8.31 3.71
CA PRO A 86 -8.02 7.87 2.93
C PRO A 86 -8.22 8.02 1.42
N HIS A 87 -7.11 8.26 0.72
CA HIS A 87 -7.07 8.41 -0.74
C HIS A 87 -6.45 7.17 -1.39
N ARG A 88 -7.23 6.44 -2.19
CA ARG A 88 -6.79 5.22 -2.89
C ARG A 88 -5.65 5.54 -3.87
N LEU A 89 -4.51 4.87 -3.70
CA LEU A 89 -3.36 4.97 -4.61
C LEU A 89 -3.15 3.68 -5.40
N MET A 90 -3.43 2.54 -4.79
CA MET A 90 -3.33 1.24 -5.44
C MET A 90 -4.55 0.38 -5.11
N GLN A 91 -5.07 -0.33 -6.11
CA GLN A 91 -6.26 -1.16 -5.96
C GLN A 91 -6.10 -2.50 -6.67
N TRP A 92 -6.34 -3.59 -5.94
CA TRP A 92 -6.46 -4.92 -6.51
C TRP A 92 -7.78 -5.06 -7.28
N ILE A 93 -7.66 -5.45 -8.54
CA ILE A 93 -8.77 -5.80 -9.43
C ILE A 93 -8.77 -7.32 -9.58
N LYS A 94 -9.80 -7.98 -9.05
CA LYS A 94 -10.00 -9.42 -9.24
C LYS A 94 -10.37 -9.71 -10.69
N MET A 95 -9.81 -10.77 -11.25
CA MET A 95 -9.96 -11.15 -12.65
C MET A 95 -10.35 -12.62 -12.79
N GLU A 96 -11.19 -12.90 -13.78
CA GLU A 96 -11.46 -14.27 -14.24
C GLU A 96 -10.54 -14.56 -15.44
N GLY A 97 -9.54 -15.41 -15.22
CA GLY A 97 -8.49 -15.69 -16.21
C GLY A 97 -7.24 -14.82 -16.02
N ALA A 98 -6.38 -14.78 -17.04
CA ALA A 98 -5.10 -14.10 -17.01
C ALA A 98 -4.90 -13.20 -18.24
N GLY A 99 -3.97 -12.25 -18.12
CA GLY A 99 -3.58 -11.36 -19.21
C GLY A 99 -4.52 -10.16 -19.42
N PRO A 100 -4.21 -9.31 -20.42
CA PRO A 100 -4.87 -8.03 -20.64
C PRO A 100 -6.35 -8.16 -21.00
N ASP A 101 -6.76 -9.21 -21.72
CA ASP A 101 -8.17 -9.40 -22.09
C ASP A 101 -9.05 -9.69 -20.87
N ALA A 102 -8.54 -10.51 -19.94
CA ALA A 102 -9.22 -10.78 -18.67
C ALA A 102 -9.30 -9.50 -17.82
N LEU A 103 -8.26 -8.67 -17.84
CA LEU A 103 -8.25 -7.39 -17.14
C LEU A 103 -9.31 -6.44 -17.71
N LEU A 104 -9.38 -6.27 -19.04
CA LEU A 104 -10.38 -5.40 -19.66
C LEU A 104 -11.81 -5.87 -19.36
N LYS A 105 -12.06 -7.19 -19.36
CA LYS A 105 -13.36 -7.77 -18.94
C LYS A 105 -13.66 -7.49 -17.47
N ALA A 106 -12.67 -7.55 -16.59
CA ALA A 106 -12.85 -7.24 -15.17
C ALA A 106 -13.17 -5.75 -14.95
N LEU A 107 -12.50 -4.85 -15.68
CA LEU A 107 -12.77 -3.41 -15.65
C LEU A 107 -14.19 -3.08 -16.15
N ALA A 108 -14.65 -3.75 -17.21
CA ALA A 108 -16.01 -3.56 -17.75
C ALA A 108 -17.13 -3.93 -16.77
N ARG A 109 -16.82 -4.66 -15.69
CA ARG A 109 -17.76 -5.03 -14.62
C ARG A 109 -17.70 -4.09 -13.42
N GLN A 110 -16.75 -3.14 -13.39
CA GLN A 110 -16.63 -2.19 -12.29
C GLN A 110 -17.78 -1.18 -12.31
N PRO A 111 -18.25 -0.74 -11.13
CA PRO A 111 -19.23 0.35 -11.05
C PRO A 111 -18.73 1.60 -11.80
N GLY A 112 -19.64 2.26 -12.53
CA GLY A 112 -19.32 3.47 -13.29
C GLY A 112 -18.67 3.24 -14.66
N TRP A 113 -18.52 1.98 -15.10
CA TRP A 113 -18.06 1.68 -16.45
C TRP A 113 -19.02 2.23 -17.52
N ASP A 114 -18.49 2.99 -18.47
CA ASP A 114 -19.21 3.56 -19.60
C ASP A 114 -18.64 2.96 -20.89
N ALA A 115 -19.36 2.01 -21.49
CA ALA A 115 -18.94 1.34 -22.71
C ALA A 115 -18.77 2.28 -23.92
N ARG A 116 -19.26 3.52 -23.86
CA ARG A 116 -19.05 4.55 -24.89
C ARG A 116 -17.65 5.17 -24.82
N GLN A 117 -16.95 5.01 -23.70
CA GLN A 117 -15.54 5.40 -23.54
C GLN A 117 -14.65 4.21 -23.94
N THR A 118 -14.60 3.93 -25.23
CA THR A 118 -13.83 2.81 -25.79
C THR A 118 -12.36 2.91 -25.41
N ALA A 119 -11.77 1.82 -24.94
CA ALA A 119 -10.43 1.84 -24.37
C ALA A 119 -9.62 0.62 -24.80
N ARG A 120 -8.30 0.77 -24.85
CA ARG A 120 -7.34 -0.27 -25.19
C ARG A 120 -6.23 -0.34 -24.17
N LEU A 121 -5.83 -1.54 -23.79
CA LEU A 121 -4.64 -1.78 -23.00
C LEU A 121 -3.41 -1.79 -23.91
N GLU A 122 -2.42 -0.97 -23.58
CA GLU A 122 -1.12 -0.96 -24.21
C GLU A 122 -0.07 -1.48 -23.23
N LYS A 123 0.73 -2.44 -23.66
CA LYS A 123 1.84 -2.96 -22.86
C LYS A 123 2.92 -1.89 -22.71
N ALA A 124 3.41 -1.69 -21.50
CA ALA A 124 4.49 -0.79 -21.15
C ALA A 124 5.59 -1.57 -20.41
N ASP A 125 6.80 -1.02 -20.38
CA ASP A 125 7.88 -1.64 -19.62
C ASP A 125 7.65 -1.47 -18.10
N ALA A 126 7.67 -2.60 -17.39
CA ALA A 126 7.58 -2.65 -15.93
C ALA A 126 8.95 -2.55 -15.25
N GLY A 127 10.04 -2.80 -15.99
CA GLY A 127 11.41 -2.82 -15.49
C GLY A 127 11.68 -3.90 -14.43
N ARG A 128 10.79 -4.90 -14.29
CA ARG A 128 10.83 -5.94 -13.26
C ARG A 128 10.49 -7.32 -13.84
N PRO A 129 11.31 -8.35 -13.58
CA PRO A 129 10.97 -9.73 -13.94
C PRO A 129 9.66 -10.18 -13.30
N GLY A 130 8.85 -10.93 -14.05
CA GLY A 130 7.56 -11.47 -13.58
C GLY A 130 6.48 -10.43 -13.33
N VAL A 131 6.66 -9.20 -13.84
CA VAL A 131 5.67 -8.13 -13.80
C VAL A 131 5.39 -7.63 -15.22
N GLU A 132 4.14 -7.70 -15.63
CA GLU A 132 3.68 -7.05 -16.86
C GLU A 132 2.94 -5.77 -16.54
N ARG A 133 3.33 -4.66 -17.18
CA ARG A 133 2.65 -3.37 -17.02
C ARG A 133 1.81 -3.04 -18.24
N TYR A 134 0.60 -2.56 -18.00
CA TYR A 134 -0.31 -2.08 -19.03
C TYR A 134 -0.85 -0.70 -18.71
N VAL A 135 -1.05 0.12 -19.74
CA VAL A 135 -1.70 1.43 -19.63
C VAL A 135 -3.01 1.38 -20.39
N LEU A 136 -4.11 1.76 -19.76
CA LEU A 136 -5.40 1.85 -20.43
C LEU A 136 -5.51 3.24 -21.09
N LYS A 137 -5.66 3.28 -22.41
CA LYS A 137 -5.78 4.52 -23.19
C LYS A 137 -7.11 4.58 -23.93
N PRO A 138 -7.63 5.79 -24.20
CA PRO A 138 -8.75 5.98 -25.12
C PRO A 138 -8.49 5.32 -26.47
N ASP A 139 -9.52 4.72 -27.07
CA ASP A 139 -9.46 4.10 -28.41
C ASP A 139 -10.60 4.60 -29.32
N GLY A 140 -10.44 4.44 -30.63
CA GLY A 140 -11.47 4.74 -31.63
C GLY A 140 -11.98 6.19 -31.63
N GLU A 141 -13.29 6.36 -31.83
CA GLU A 141 -13.93 7.69 -31.84
C GLU A 141 -13.84 8.42 -30.49
N TYR A 142 -13.80 7.67 -29.38
CA TYR A 142 -13.57 8.29 -28.08
C TYR A 142 -12.17 8.90 -27.98
N ALA A 143 -11.14 8.21 -28.50
CA ALA A 143 -9.78 8.74 -28.56
C ALA A 143 -9.73 10.07 -29.33
N LYS A 144 -10.33 10.12 -30.53
CA LYS A 144 -10.38 11.35 -31.33
C LYS A 144 -11.04 12.49 -30.56
N ARG A 145 -12.21 12.25 -29.95
CA ARG A 145 -12.94 13.27 -29.18
C ARG A 145 -12.13 13.79 -27.99
N ILE A 146 -11.40 12.93 -27.29
CA ILE A 146 -10.67 13.35 -26.09
C ILE A 146 -9.30 13.97 -26.42
N GLN A 147 -8.69 13.61 -27.56
CA GLN A 147 -7.43 14.20 -28.05
C GLN A 147 -7.53 15.72 -28.21
N ASP A 148 -8.65 16.21 -28.75
CA ASP A 148 -8.89 17.65 -28.90
C ASP A 148 -8.87 18.36 -27.55
N SER A 149 -9.55 17.78 -26.55
CA SER A 149 -9.57 18.32 -25.19
C SER A 149 -8.19 18.24 -24.52
N MET A 150 -7.44 17.14 -24.70
CA MET A 150 -6.08 16.98 -24.18
C MET A 150 -5.08 17.95 -24.81
N SER A 151 -5.34 18.46 -26.00
CA SER A 151 -4.47 19.46 -26.63
C SER A 151 -4.58 20.84 -25.96
N HIS A 152 -5.63 21.06 -25.18
CA HIS A 152 -5.91 22.35 -24.54
C HIS A 152 -5.86 22.30 -23.00
N TYR A 153 -6.15 21.15 -22.40
CA TYR A 153 -6.31 21.02 -20.96
C TYR A 153 -5.60 19.80 -20.38
N PRO A 154 -5.15 19.85 -19.11
CA PRO A 154 -4.70 18.67 -18.40
C PRO A 154 -5.89 17.79 -18.05
N ILE A 155 -5.97 16.63 -18.70
CA ILE A 155 -6.96 15.59 -18.44
C ILE A 155 -6.25 14.48 -17.69
N PRO A 156 -6.51 14.35 -16.38
CA PRO A 156 -5.90 13.27 -15.63
C PRO A 156 -6.53 11.94 -15.99
N ILE A 157 -7.87 11.87 -16.04
CA ILE A 157 -8.67 10.64 -16.05
C ILE A 157 -9.41 10.45 -17.37
N THR A 158 -9.36 9.22 -17.90
CA THR A 158 -10.14 8.76 -19.06
C THR A 158 -10.71 7.36 -18.80
N CYS A 159 -11.42 6.79 -19.78
CA CYS A 159 -11.83 5.38 -19.80
C CYS A 159 -12.51 4.94 -18.50
N SER A 160 -13.57 5.66 -18.12
CA SER A 160 -14.41 5.35 -16.95
C SER A 160 -13.67 5.35 -15.61
N GLY A 161 -12.63 6.17 -15.45
CA GLY A 161 -11.87 6.27 -14.20
C GLY A 161 -10.53 5.53 -14.22
N TRP A 162 -10.35 4.63 -15.18
CA TRP A 162 -9.25 3.66 -15.20
C TRP A 162 -8.12 4.02 -16.16
N GLY A 163 -8.41 4.89 -17.12
CA GLY A 163 -7.48 5.29 -18.16
C GLY A 163 -6.61 6.49 -17.78
N VAL A 164 -5.48 6.59 -18.47
CA VAL A 164 -4.61 7.77 -18.41
C VAL A 164 -5.07 8.81 -19.44
N GLY A 165 -4.92 10.09 -19.12
CA GLY A 165 -4.98 11.16 -20.12
C GLY A 165 -3.60 11.70 -20.48
N ASN A 166 -3.50 13.01 -20.72
CA ASN A 166 -2.22 13.70 -20.94
C ASN A 166 -1.60 14.22 -19.62
N SER A 167 -2.20 13.89 -18.48
CA SER A 167 -1.77 14.39 -17.19
C SER A 167 -1.76 13.30 -16.12
N GLY A 168 -0.66 13.20 -15.38
CA GLY A 168 -0.47 12.19 -14.36
C GLY A 168 -0.26 10.77 -14.87
N MET A 169 -0.05 9.84 -13.94
CA MET A 169 0.32 8.46 -14.23
C MET A 169 -0.69 7.46 -13.68
N ARG A 170 -1.17 6.57 -14.56
CA ARG A 170 -1.99 5.41 -14.22
C ARG A 170 -1.57 4.21 -15.03
N TYR A 171 -1.51 3.06 -14.37
CA TYR A 171 -1.19 1.81 -15.03
C TYR A 171 -1.71 0.62 -14.22
N PHE A 172 -1.65 -0.54 -14.85
CA PHE A 172 -1.99 -1.83 -14.27
C PHE A 172 -0.75 -2.70 -14.25
N GLU A 173 -0.59 -3.49 -13.20
CA GLU A 173 0.47 -4.49 -13.09
C GLU A 173 -0.15 -5.86 -12.86
N LEU A 174 0.24 -6.82 -13.68
CA LEU A 174 -0.03 -8.23 -13.47
C LEU A 174 1.27 -8.86 -12.95
N PHE A 175 1.15 -9.61 -11.86
CA PHE A 175 2.29 -10.26 -11.22
C PHE A 175 2.17 -11.77 -11.40
N ASP A 176 3.25 -12.42 -11.82
CA ASP A 176 3.32 -13.89 -11.89
C ASP A 176 3.10 -14.53 -10.51
N SER A 177 3.54 -13.84 -9.43
CA SER A 177 3.36 -14.27 -8.04
C SER A 177 1.95 -14.07 -7.48
N ALA A 178 1.06 -13.40 -8.22
CA ALA A 178 -0.30 -13.14 -7.80
C ALA A 178 -1.31 -13.29 -8.96
N PRO A 179 -1.48 -14.51 -9.50
CA PRO A 179 -2.39 -14.75 -10.62
C PRO A 179 -3.85 -14.47 -10.24
N GLY A 180 -4.67 -14.13 -11.23
CA GLY A 180 -6.10 -13.87 -11.04
C GLY A 180 -6.44 -12.49 -10.46
N LYS A 181 -5.45 -11.60 -10.30
CA LYS A 181 -5.67 -10.19 -9.99
C LYS A 181 -4.66 -9.30 -10.71
N ALA A 182 -5.05 -8.04 -10.94
CA ALA A 182 -4.15 -6.97 -11.37
C ALA A 182 -4.12 -5.89 -10.30
N LEU A 183 -2.99 -5.21 -10.16
CA LEU A 183 -2.88 -4.01 -9.34
C LEU A 183 -3.05 -2.79 -10.24
N PHE A 184 -4.12 -2.03 -10.04
CA PHE A 184 -4.22 -0.68 -10.56
C PHE A 184 -3.39 0.27 -9.68
N VAL A 185 -2.61 1.14 -10.29
CA VAL A 185 -1.79 2.14 -9.60
C VAL A 185 -2.10 3.52 -10.15
N GLU A 186 -2.37 4.45 -9.25
CA GLU A 186 -2.63 5.86 -9.52
C GLU A 186 -1.66 6.73 -8.71
N ILE A 187 -0.84 7.49 -9.42
CA ILE A 187 0.09 8.47 -8.82
C ILE A 187 -0.48 9.89 -8.94
N GLY A 188 -1.37 10.12 -9.91
CA GLY A 188 -1.87 11.47 -10.19
C GLY A 188 -0.79 12.35 -10.82
N GLN A 189 -0.89 13.66 -10.62
CA GLN A 189 0.03 14.67 -11.18
C GLN A 189 1.22 14.98 -10.26
N ASP A 190 1.12 14.61 -8.98
CA ASP A 190 2.12 14.92 -7.98
C ASP A 190 3.29 13.95 -8.03
N ALA A 191 4.39 14.34 -7.40
CA ALA A 191 5.56 13.50 -7.29
C ALA A 191 5.21 12.22 -6.48
N PRO A 192 5.64 11.02 -6.91
CA PRO A 192 5.16 9.77 -6.33
C PRO A 192 5.46 9.64 -4.82
N LEU A 193 4.48 9.17 -4.06
CA LEU A 193 4.61 8.91 -2.62
C LEU A 193 5.18 7.52 -2.32
N PHE A 194 5.49 6.73 -3.34
CA PHE A 194 6.08 5.40 -3.21
C PHE A 194 7.09 5.16 -4.34
N ASP A 195 7.97 4.18 -4.18
CA ASP A 195 8.84 3.71 -5.25
C ASP A 195 8.12 2.63 -6.06
N GLU A 196 7.70 2.97 -7.27
CA GLU A 196 6.96 2.09 -8.19
C GLU A 196 7.73 0.82 -8.51
N SER A 197 9.07 0.91 -8.54
CA SER A 197 9.94 -0.22 -8.85
C SER A 197 10.15 -1.16 -7.66
N SER A 198 9.69 -0.77 -6.47
CA SER A 198 9.74 -1.60 -5.27
C SER A 198 8.46 -2.39 -5.04
N ILE A 199 7.39 -2.13 -5.81
CA ILE A 199 6.11 -2.80 -5.64
C ILE A 199 6.25 -4.28 -5.97
N THR A 200 5.89 -5.13 -5.03
CA THR A 200 5.79 -6.57 -5.20
C THR A 200 4.47 -7.08 -4.63
N ALA A 201 3.91 -8.10 -5.28
CA ALA A 201 2.86 -8.90 -4.67
C ALA A 201 3.48 -9.92 -3.72
N THR A 202 2.95 -10.02 -2.50
CA THR A 202 3.50 -10.84 -1.41
C THR A 202 2.42 -11.66 -0.72
N THR A 203 2.84 -12.71 -0.04
CA THR A 203 2.03 -13.48 0.93
C THR A 203 2.50 -13.28 2.36
N ALA A 204 3.42 -12.33 2.59
CA ALA A 204 3.87 -11.98 3.93
C ALA A 204 2.68 -11.52 4.78
N THR A 205 2.75 -11.82 6.08
CA THR A 205 1.76 -11.34 7.04
C THR A 205 1.74 -9.81 7.05
N ASP A 206 0.54 -9.25 7.07
CA ASP A 206 0.31 -7.83 7.20
C ASP A 206 1.03 -7.28 8.46
N ASP A 207 1.76 -6.18 8.27
CA ASP A 207 2.36 -5.43 9.37
C ASP A 207 1.34 -4.42 9.89
N LYS A 208 0.94 -4.57 11.15
CA LYS A 208 -0.05 -3.70 11.80
C LYS A 208 0.33 -2.21 11.80
N HIS A 209 1.63 -1.88 11.72
CA HIS A 209 2.13 -0.51 11.69
C HIS A 209 2.09 0.14 10.31
N THR A 210 1.89 -0.66 9.27
CA THR A 210 1.84 -0.18 7.88
C THR A 210 0.54 -0.57 7.17
N THR A 211 -0.42 -1.08 7.94
CA THR A 211 -1.76 -1.42 7.46
C THR A 211 -2.83 -0.55 8.06
N LEU A 212 -3.78 -0.13 7.22
CA LEU A 212 -5.01 0.52 7.62
C LEU A 212 -6.10 -0.55 7.76
N GLN A 213 -6.56 -0.76 8.99
CA GLN A 213 -7.53 -1.79 9.34
C GLN A 213 -8.89 -1.15 9.63
N THR A 214 -9.97 -1.80 9.19
CA THR A 214 -11.33 -1.41 9.58
C THR A 214 -11.74 -2.24 10.79
N LEU A 215 -11.84 -1.62 11.96
CA LEU A 215 -12.19 -2.29 13.21
C LEU A 215 -13.55 -1.82 13.72
N GLN A 216 -14.37 -2.76 14.18
CA GLN A 216 -15.59 -2.48 14.95
C GLN A 216 -15.29 -2.70 16.43
N GLY A 217 -15.89 -1.87 17.29
CA GLY A 217 -15.59 -1.93 18.71
C GLY A 217 -16.34 -0.92 19.56
N THR A 218 -15.90 -0.82 20.81
CA THR A 218 -16.46 0.09 21.80
C THR A 218 -15.51 1.27 21.99
N LEU A 219 -16.00 2.48 21.75
CA LEU A 219 -15.29 3.75 21.90
C LEU A 219 -15.74 4.46 23.19
N ARG A 220 -14.79 5.03 23.94
CA ARG A 220 -15.04 5.86 25.12
C ARG A 220 -14.20 7.14 25.05
N ILE A 221 -14.85 8.29 25.22
CA ILE A 221 -14.17 9.59 25.28
C ILE A 221 -14.64 10.32 26.53
N GLY A 222 -13.71 10.69 27.40
CA GLY A 222 -13.95 11.35 28.67
C GLY A 222 -12.80 12.25 29.09
N HIS A 223 -12.89 12.77 30.31
CA HIS A 223 -11.73 13.39 30.96
C HIS A 223 -10.67 12.30 31.13
N GLU A 224 -9.51 12.49 30.51
CA GLU A 224 -8.34 11.59 30.60
C GLU A 224 -8.50 10.20 29.97
N VAL A 225 -9.66 9.88 29.38
CA VAL A 225 -9.91 8.60 28.70
C VAL A 225 -10.24 8.84 27.23
N ARG A 226 -9.46 8.23 26.34
CA ARG A 226 -9.75 8.13 24.91
C ARG A 226 -9.40 6.74 24.44
N SER A 227 -10.37 5.83 24.56
CA SER A 227 -10.10 4.41 24.37
C SER A 227 -11.00 3.73 23.37
N PHE A 228 -10.45 2.71 22.72
CA PHE A 228 -11.16 1.82 21.83
C PHE A 228 -10.83 0.37 22.14
N THR A 229 -11.88 -0.45 22.30
CA THR A 229 -11.76 -1.91 22.45
C THR A 229 -12.38 -2.57 21.23
N PRO A 230 -11.58 -3.16 20.33
CA PRO A 230 -12.08 -3.93 19.19
C PRO A 230 -12.96 -5.09 19.63
N ASP A 231 -13.94 -5.46 18.82
CA ASP A 231 -14.78 -6.63 19.09
C ASP A 231 -13.96 -7.92 19.16
N GLY A 232 -14.29 -8.79 20.11
CA GLY A 232 -13.56 -10.04 20.35
C GLY A 232 -12.18 -9.85 21.00
N SER A 233 -11.76 -8.61 21.28
CA SER A 233 -10.53 -8.30 22.01
C SER A 233 -10.85 -7.95 23.48
N SER A 234 -10.01 -8.41 24.41
CA SER A 234 -10.00 -7.91 25.78
C SER A 234 -9.07 -6.70 25.98
N THR A 235 -8.24 -6.39 24.97
CA THR A 235 -7.28 -5.29 25.01
C THR A 235 -7.95 -3.98 24.67
N GLU A 236 -7.75 -2.98 25.52
CA GLU A 236 -8.14 -1.60 25.32
C GLU A 236 -6.94 -0.80 24.79
N TYR A 237 -7.16 0.02 23.76
CA TYR A 237 -6.13 0.83 23.12
C TYR A 237 -6.42 2.31 23.31
N TRP A 238 -5.36 3.13 23.38
CA TRP A 238 -5.52 4.58 23.33
C TRP A 238 -5.85 5.02 21.90
N VAL A 239 -6.66 6.07 21.77
CA VAL A 239 -7.11 6.60 20.48
C VAL A 239 -6.50 7.97 20.24
N ALA A 240 -5.76 8.09 19.13
CA ALA A 240 -5.29 9.37 18.62
C ALA A 240 -6.09 9.75 17.37
N ASP A 241 -6.84 10.86 17.46
CA ASP A 241 -7.66 11.34 16.35
C ASP A 241 -6.80 12.01 15.26
N ARG A 242 -6.80 11.43 14.04
CA ARG A 242 -6.21 12.03 12.84
C ARG A 242 -7.27 12.54 11.86
N THR A 243 -8.54 12.55 12.23
CA THR A 243 -9.68 12.98 11.39
C THR A 243 -9.98 14.47 11.44
N GLY A 244 -9.18 15.26 12.18
CA GLY A 244 -9.42 16.69 12.34
C GLY A 244 -10.63 17.00 13.22
N GLY A 245 -10.89 16.17 14.24
CA GLY A 245 -11.97 16.37 15.21
C GLY A 245 -13.30 15.76 14.80
N GLN A 246 -13.40 15.04 13.66
CA GLN A 246 -14.64 14.38 13.27
C GLN A 246 -15.04 13.29 14.27
N LEU A 247 -14.08 12.54 14.79
CA LEU A 247 -14.30 11.53 15.82
C LEU A 247 -14.95 12.15 17.07
N GLU A 248 -14.35 13.23 17.60
CA GLU A 248 -14.88 13.92 18.77
C GLU A 248 -16.27 14.53 18.49
N ASN A 249 -16.44 15.20 17.34
CA ASN A 249 -17.71 15.83 16.97
C ASN A 249 -18.84 14.82 16.78
N GLN A 250 -18.57 13.61 16.28
CA GLN A 250 -19.57 12.55 16.16
C GLN A 250 -19.90 11.94 17.53
N TYR A 251 -18.90 11.72 18.38
CA TYR A 251 -19.11 11.27 19.75
C TYR A 251 -19.96 12.25 20.57
N ASP A 252 -19.63 13.54 20.53
CA ASP A 252 -20.32 14.59 21.28
C ASP A 252 -21.79 14.72 20.86
N ARG A 253 -22.09 14.56 19.56
CA ARG A 253 -23.48 14.53 19.06
C ARG A 253 -24.30 13.40 19.69
N LEU A 254 -23.70 12.24 19.95
CA LEU A 254 -24.37 11.08 20.56
C LEU A 254 -24.49 11.17 22.08
N THR A 255 -23.58 11.90 22.73
CA THR A 255 -23.56 12.07 24.19
C THR A 255 -24.22 13.36 24.67
N GLY A 256 -24.66 14.21 23.74
CA GLY A 256 -25.17 15.55 24.06
C GLY A 256 -24.09 16.48 24.60
N GLY A 257 -22.85 16.32 24.10
CA GLY A 257 -21.66 17.08 24.53
C GLY A 257 -21.07 16.66 25.87
N LYS A 258 -21.56 15.57 26.48
CA LYS A 258 -21.06 15.08 27.77
C LYS A 258 -19.92 14.09 27.56
N LYS A 259 -18.68 14.54 27.72
CA LYS A 259 -17.47 13.69 27.72
C LYS A 259 -17.25 13.05 29.10
N ASN A 260 -18.16 12.16 29.47
CA ASN A 260 -18.11 11.41 30.74
C ASN A 260 -17.64 9.95 30.58
N GLY A 261 -17.04 9.61 29.43
CA GLY A 261 -16.57 8.25 29.15
C GLY A 261 -17.67 7.25 28.82
N LYS A 262 -18.87 7.72 28.43
CA LYS A 262 -19.98 6.88 27.96
C LYS A 262 -19.52 6.00 26.80
N SER A 263 -19.74 4.70 26.91
CA SER A 263 -19.44 3.76 25.83
C SER A 263 -20.38 3.97 24.64
N VAL A 264 -19.81 4.03 23.44
CA VAL A 264 -20.53 4.03 22.17
C VAL A 264 -19.96 2.95 21.25
N ARG A 265 -20.75 2.48 20.30
CA ARG A 265 -20.29 1.56 19.25
C ARG A 265 -19.66 2.38 18.14
N ALA A 266 -18.51 1.93 17.62
CA ALA A 266 -17.86 2.61 16.51
C ALA A 266 -17.23 1.60 15.53
N THR A 267 -17.23 1.99 14.26
CA THR A 267 -16.44 1.38 13.19
C THR A 267 -15.43 2.40 12.72
N LEU A 268 -14.14 2.12 12.89
CA LEU A 268 -13.04 3.05 12.65
C LEU A 268 -12.04 2.44 11.67
N LYS A 269 -11.44 3.27 10.81
CA LYS A 269 -10.23 2.88 10.09
C LYS A 269 -9.00 3.38 10.83
N VAL A 270 -8.16 2.44 11.24
CA VAL A 270 -7.04 2.69 12.15
C VAL A 270 -5.75 2.03 11.68
N THR A 271 -4.61 2.58 12.12
CA THR A 271 -3.33 1.88 12.11
C THR A 271 -2.75 1.87 13.53
N ASP A 272 -2.00 0.83 13.87
CA ASP A 272 -1.36 0.69 15.17
C ASP A 272 -0.03 1.47 15.16
N ASP A 273 0.15 2.46 16.03
CA ASP A 273 1.35 3.30 16.11
C ASP A 273 2.38 2.77 17.11
N GLY A 274 2.10 1.64 17.74
CA GLY A 274 2.88 1.13 18.87
C GLY A 274 2.56 1.84 20.19
N LYS A 275 3.25 1.38 21.23
CA LYS A 275 3.15 1.92 22.57
C LYS A 275 3.81 3.30 22.61
N TRP A 276 3.13 4.27 23.21
CA TRP A 276 3.72 5.57 23.56
C TRP A 276 4.18 5.53 25.01
N ASP A 277 5.25 6.24 25.33
CA ASP A 277 5.88 6.21 26.67
C ASP A 277 5.52 7.43 27.53
N ASP A 278 4.63 8.31 27.06
CA ASP A 278 4.24 9.54 27.74
C ASP A 278 2.71 9.78 27.76
N GLY A 279 2.28 10.63 28.71
CA GLY A 279 0.88 11.00 28.91
C GLY A 279 -0.03 9.82 29.28
N PHE A 280 -1.34 10.00 29.12
CA PHE A 280 -2.34 8.96 29.40
C PHE A 280 -2.20 7.74 28.48
N ALA A 281 -1.63 7.92 27.28
CA ALA A 281 -1.43 6.83 26.32
C ALA A 281 -0.46 5.75 26.84
N ALA A 282 0.47 6.11 27.75
CA ALA A 282 1.46 5.19 28.31
C ALA A 282 0.86 4.00 29.09
N GLU A 283 -0.36 4.17 29.61
CA GLU A 283 -1.08 3.15 30.35
C GLU A 283 -1.73 2.09 29.44
N TYR A 284 -1.74 2.31 28.13
CA TYR A 284 -2.36 1.41 27.15
C TYR A 284 -1.31 0.52 26.47
N GLU A 285 -1.77 -0.61 25.92
CA GLU A 285 -0.91 -1.55 25.19
C GLU A 285 -0.31 -0.89 23.93
N SER A 286 -1.13 -0.12 23.21
CA SER A 286 -0.72 0.60 22.02
C SER A 286 -1.67 1.78 21.73
N VAL A 287 -1.26 2.65 20.82
CA VAL A 287 -2.07 3.75 20.27
C VAL A 287 -2.60 3.38 18.89
N LEU A 288 -3.90 3.55 18.69
CA LEU A 288 -4.56 3.48 17.39
C LEU A 288 -4.73 4.89 16.81
N LEU A 289 -4.12 5.14 15.64
CA LEU A 289 -4.35 6.38 14.89
C LEU A 289 -5.61 6.23 14.06
N VAL A 290 -6.61 7.10 14.28
CA VAL A 290 -7.89 7.04 13.56
C VAL A 290 -7.85 7.96 12.35
N TYR A 291 -7.88 7.39 11.15
CA TYR A 291 -7.88 8.13 9.88
C TYR A 291 -9.26 8.26 9.23
N GLU A 292 -10.22 7.42 9.63
CA GLU A 292 -11.60 7.53 9.16
C GLU A 292 -12.58 7.05 10.23
N VAL A 293 -13.66 7.80 10.41
CA VAL A 293 -14.83 7.36 11.17
C VAL A 293 -15.84 6.81 10.17
N VAL A 294 -15.95 5.49 10.09
CA VAL A 294 -16.93 4.84 9.21
C VAL A 294 -18.33 4.99 9.81
N GLU A 295 -18.46 4.75 11.12
CA GLU A 295 -19.73 4.84 11.82
C GLU A 295 -19.53 5.02 13.33
N ILE A 296 -20.39 5.81 13.98
CA ILE A 296 -20.54 5.80 15.45
C ILE A 296 -22.02 5.77 15.80
N ASN A 297 -22.39 4.85 16.67
CA ASN A 297 -23.76 4.62 17.12
C ASN A 297 -23.84 4.56 18.64
N GLY A 298 -24.97 5.02 19.20
CA GLY A 298 -25.30 4.72 20.59
C GLY A 298 -25.39 3.20 20.81
N GLN A 299 -25.00 2.70 21.98
CA GLN A 299 -25.26 1.30 22.31
C GLN A 299 -26.77 1.05 22.21
N ARG A 300 -27.18 0.15 21.30
CA ARG A 300 -28.54 -0.39 21.35
C ARG A 300 -28.66 -1.11 22.69
N SER A 301 -29.50 -0.61 23.59
CA SER A 301 -29.97 -1.39 24.73
C SER A 301 -30.54 -2.68 24.15
N ALA A 302 -29.98 -3.83 24.55
CA ALA A 302 -30.65 -5.11 24.36
C ALA A 302 -32.07 -4.93 24.94
N LYS A 303 -33.09 -4.94 24.07
CA LYS A 303 -34.46 -5.00 24.55
C LYS A 303 -34.57 -6.32 25.32
N GLN A 304 -34.88 -6.19 26.61
CA GLN A 304 -35.35 -7.28 27.47
C GLN A 304 -36.59 -7.93 26.87
#